data_AF-A0AAF0QXG4-F1
#
_entry.id   AF-A0AAF0QXG4-F1
#
_cell.length_a   1.000
_cell.length_b   1.000
_cell.length_c   1.000
_cell.angle_alpha   90.00
_cell.angle_beta   90.00
_cell.angle_gamma   90.00
#
_symmetry.space_group_name_H-M   'P 1'
#
loop_
_entity.id
_entity.type
_entity.pdbx_description
1 polymer ?
#
loop_
_entity_poly.entity_id
_entity_poly.type
_entity_poly.pdbx_seq_one_letter_code
_entity_poly.pdbx_strand_id
1 'polypeptide(L)' 'PLEGLKVDENLSYEEVPVEILDRQVKRWRNKEVASVKVLWRNHLVEGATWEAEADIKSRYPHLFPSTPIPT' A
#
# COMPACT_ATOMS: atom_id res chain seq x y z
N PRO A 1 -0.62 31.66 25.20
CA PRO A 1 0.41 31.69 24.14
C PRO A 1 0.37 30.37 23.36
N LEU A 2 0.04 30.42 22.07
CA LEU A 2 0.02 29.24 21.21
C LEU A 2 1.47 28.89 20.92
N GLU A 3 2.02 27.96 21.70
CA GLU A 3 3.39 27.48 21.53
C GLU A 3 3.49 26.86 20.14
N GLY A 4 4.41 27.41 19.34
CA GLY A 4 4.52 27.18 17.91
C GLY A 4 4.66 25.70 17.59
N LEU A 5 3.61 25.15 17.00
CA LEU A 5 3.70 23.96 16.18
C LEU A 5 4.60 24.33 14.98
N LYS A 6 5.90 24.07 15.10
CA LYS A 6 6.83 24.05 13.98
C LYS A 6 6.39 22.90 13.09
N VAL A 7 5.45 23.18 12.20
CA VAL A 7 5.11 22.30 11.10
C VAL A 7 6.28 22.45 10.13
N ASP A 8 7.21 21.51 10.20
CA ASP A 8 8.37 21.47 9.31
C ASP A 8 7.85 21.38 7.88
N GLU A 9 8.01 22.45 7.07
CA GLU A 9 7.44 22.56 5.72
C GLU A 9 8.04 21.57 4.71
N ASN A 10 8.91 20.65 5.15
CA ASN A 10 9.31 19.44 4.42
C ASN A 10 8.37 18.25 4.71
N LEU A 11 7.05 18.48 4.77
CA LEU A 11 6.01 17.45 4.80
C LEU A 11 5.88 16.69 3.47
N SER A 12 7.00 16.34 2.83
CA SER A 12 7.03 15.24 1.86
C SER A 12 6.81 13.95 2.65
N TYR A 13 5.55 13.67 2.98
CA TYR A 13 5.13 12.42 3.60
C TYR A 13 5.45 11.27 2.64
N GLU A 14 6.63 10.69 2.76
CA GLU A 14 6.95 9.44 2.08
C GLU A 14 6.26 8.31 2.85
N GLU A 15 4.99 8.08 2.53
CA GLU A 15 4.28 6.88 2.95
C GLU A 15 4.96 5.67 2.29
N VAL A 16 5.73 4.91 3.08
CA VAL A 16 6.43 3.73 2.57
C VAL A 16 5.49 2.53 2.68
N PRO A 17 5.24 1.77 1.60
CA PRO A 17 4.46 0.56 1.69
C PRO A 17 5.29 -0.51 2.40
N VAL A 18 4.75 -1.05 3.47
CA VAL A 18 5.42 -2.05 4.32
C VAL A 18 5.13 -3.45 3.82
N GLU A 19 3.84 -3.76 3.68
CA GLU A 19 3.39 -5.10 3.39
C GLU A 19 1.99 -5.12 2.78
N ILE A 20 1.66 -6.22 2.12
CA ILE A 20 0.30 -6.53 1.68
C ILE A 20 -0.37 -7.35 2.78
N LEU A 21 -1.33 -6.74 3.46
CA LEU A 21 -2.08 -7.36 4.55
C LEU A 21 -3.14 -8.34 4.05
N ASP A 22 -3.74 -8.03 2.89
CA ASP A 22 -4.84 -8.82 2.35
C ASP A 22 -4.95 -8.67 0.83
N ARG A 23 -5.57 -9.64 0.18
CA ARG A 23 -5.84 -9.64 -1.26
C ARG A 23 -7.29 -10.03 -1.50
N GLN A 24 -8.04 -9.13 -2.12
CA GLN A 24 -9.41 -9.37 -2.53
C GLN A 24 -9.54 -9.36 -4.05
N VAL A 25 -10.12 -10.43 -4.59
CA VAL A 25 -10.44 -10.53 -6.02
C VAL A 25 -11.95 -10.51 -6.20
N LYS A 26 -12.48 -9.48 -6.85
CA LYS A 26 -13.90 -9.36 -7.17
C LYS A 26 -14.12 -9.77 -8.63
N ARG A 27 -14.87 -10.86 -8.81
CA ARG A 27 -15.30 -11.34 -10.12
C ARG A 27 -16.68 -10.82 -10.45
N TRP A 28 -16.75 -10.04 -11.52
CA TRP A 28 -17.98 -9.64 -12.19
C TRP A 28 -18.23 -10.57 -13.39
N ARG A 29 -19.38 -10.42 -14.06
CA ARG A 29 -19.86 -11.31 -15.15
C ARG A 29 -18.82 -11.63 -16.23
N ASN A 30 -17.89 -10.72 -16.50
CA ASN A 30 -16.84 -10.85 -17.51
C ASN A 30 -15.52 -10.17 -17.13
N LYS A 31 -15.38 -9.69 -15.90
CA LYS A 31 -14.21 -8.94 -15.45
C LYS A 31 -13.78 -9.39 -14.07
N GLU A 32 -12.49 -9.52 -13.88
CA GLU A 32 -11.90 -9.77 -12.58
C GLU A 32 -11.12 -8.53 -12.16
N VAL A 33 -11.37 -8.03 -10.96
CA VAL A 33 -10.68 -6.87 -10.39
C VAL A 33 -10.02 -7.33 -9.09
N ALA A 34 -8.69 -7.33 -9.07
CA ALA A 34 -7.89 -7.63 -7.91
C ALA A 34 -7.47 -6.34 -7.18
N SER A 35 -7.71 -6.30 -5.88
CA SER A 35 -7.31 -5.23 -4.98
C SER A 35 -6.52 -5.82 -3.81
N VAL A 36 -5.46 -5.13 -3.41
CA VAL A 36 -4.63 -5.52 -2.27
C VAL A 36 -4.74 -4.47 -1.18
N LYS A 37 -4.82 -4.91 0.06
CA LYS A 37 -4.74 -4.02 1.22
C LYS A 37 -3.28 -3.81 1.55
N VAL A 38 -2.77 -2.62 1.31
CA VAL A 38 -1.36 -2.27 1.56
C VAL A 38 -1.28 -1.54 2.89
N LEU A 39 -0.41 -2.02 3.78
CA LEU A 39 -0.02 -1.29 4.98
C LEU A 39 1.01 -0.23 4.58
N TRP A 40 0.72 1.01 4.91
CA TRP A 40 1.60 2.14 4.75
C TRP A 40 2.11 2.57 6.11
N ARG A 41 3.43 2.67 6.25
CA ARG A 41 4.05 3.21 7.45
C ARG A 41 4.44 4.65 7.19
N ASN A 42 3.80 5.52 7.94
CA ASN A 42 4.26 6.88 8.16
C ASN A 42 4.96 6.94 9.53
N HIS A 43 5.80 7.96 9.75
CA HIS A 43 6.65 8.10 10.94
C HIS A 43 5.89 8.03 12.29
N LEU A 44 4.58 8.27 12.30
CA LEU A 44 3.75 8.32 13.51
C LEU A 44 2.44 7.51 13.43
N VAL A 45 2.03 7.08 12.23
CA VAL A 45 0.73 6.42 12.01
C VAL A 45 0.89 5.32 10.98
N GLU A 46 0.39 4.14 11.33
CA GLU A 46 0.22 3.03 10.39
C GLU A 46 -1.19 3.09 9.80
N GLY A 47 -1.26 3.25 8.48
CA GLY A 47 -2.52 3.31 7.72
C GLY A 47 -2.60 2.14 6.76
N ALA A 48 -3.81 1.67 6.43
CA ALA A 48 -3.98 0.64 5.42
C ALA A 48 -5.02 1.06 4.38
N THR A 49 -4.63 1.09 3.10
CA THR A 49 -5.51 1.43 1.98
C THR A 49 -5.70 0.22 1.05
N TRP A 50 -6.80 0.23 0.31
CA TRP A 50 -7.07 -0.77 -0.74
C TRP A 50 -6.66 -0.21 -2.08
N GLU A 51 -5.61 -0.79 -2.66
CA GLU A 51 -5.04 -0.36 -3.93
C GLU A 51 -5.21 -1.44 -5.00
N ALA A 52 -5.14 -1.04 -6.27
CA ALA A 52 -5.21 -2.00 -7.36
C ALA A 52 -3.95 -2.89 -7.36
N GLU A 53 -4.13 -4.22 -7.39
CA GLU A 53 -3.00 -5.16 -7.37
C GLU A 53 -2.00 -4.88 -8.49
N ALA A 54 -2.50 -4.55 -9.68
CA ALA A 54 -1.65 -4.27 -10.84
C ALA A 54 -0.76 -3.04 -10.63
N ASP A 55 -1.26 -2.01 -9.96
CA ASP A 55 -0.48 -0.78 -9.69
C ASP A 55 0.58 -1.05 -8.63
N ILE A 56 0.22 -1.69 -7.51
CA ILE A 56 1.18 -2.05 -6.45
C ILE A 56 2.22 -3.03 -6.97
N LYS A 57 1.85 -3.97 -7.83
CA LYS A 57 2.79 -4.90 -8.44
C LYS A 57 3.75 -4.22 -9.41
N SER A 58 3.29 -3.17 -10.09
CA SER A 58 4.15 -2.37 -10.98
C SER A 58 5.09 -1.44 -10.21
N ARG A 59 4.63 -0.80 -9.13
CA ARG A 59 5.41 0.16 -8.35
C ARG A 59 6.30 -0.50 -7.30
N TYR A 60 5.77 -1.53 -6.65
CA TYR A 60 6.39 -2.22 -5.52
C TYR A 60 6.36 -3.75 -5.72
N PRO A 61 7.00 -4.26 -6.77
CA PRO A 61 7.01 -5.70 -7.06
C PRO A 61 7.62 -6.54 -5.92
N HIS A 62 8.50 -5.95 -5.11
CA HIS A 62 9.15 -6.60 -3.97
C HIS A 62 8.19 -6.95 -2.81
N LEU A 63 7.00 -6.34 -2.76
CA LEU A 63 5.97 -6.68 -1.77
C LEU A 63 5.28 -8.01 -2.08
N PHE A 64 5.40 -8.50 -3.32
CA PHE A 64 4.81 -9.76 -3.73
C PHE A 64 5.83 -10.89 -3.56
N PRO A 65 5.43 -12.04 -3.01
CA PRO A 65 6.32 -13.19 -2.91
C PRO A 65 6.72 -13.65 -4.31
N SER A 66 8.04 -13.69 -4.56
CA SER A 66 8.61 -14.32 -5.75
C SER A 66 8.62 -15.83 -5.55
N THR A 67 7.46 -16.47 -5.53
CA THR A 67 7.40 -17.93 -5.54
C THR A 67 7.13 -18.42 -6.95
N PRO A 68 8.14 -18.97 -7.66
CA PRO A 68 7.83 -19.92 -8.72
C PRO A 68 7.20 -21.12 -8.03
N ILE A 69 5.91 -21.34 -8.25
CA ILE A 69 5.24 -22.56 -7.80
C ILE A 69 5.96 -23.73 -8.49
N PRO A 70 6.63 -24.66 -7.77
CA PRO A 70 7.06 -25.90 -8.38
C PRO A 70 5.79 -26.68 -8.75
N THR A 71 5.72 -27.07 -10.01
CA THR A 71 4.61 -27.82 -10.61
C THR A 71 4.56 -29.26 -10.12
#